data_AF-A0A1A9WW88-F1
#
_entry.id   AF-A0A1A9WW88-F1
#
_cell.length_a   1.000
_cell.length_b   1.000
_cell.length_c   1.000
_cell.angle_alpha   90.00
_cell.angle_beta   90.00
_cell.angle_gamma   90.00
#
_symmetry.space_group_name_H-M   'P 1'
#
loop_
_entity.id
_entity.type
_entity.pdbx_description
1 polymer ?
#
loop_
_entity_poly.entity_id
_entity_poly.type
_entity_poly.pdbx_seq_one_letter_code
_entity_poly.pdbx_strand_id
1 'polypeptide(L)'
;MSLLEQYEQQYATLIAEITIQIGQIVLVSERKELCAKIDGEILEAQELLELLGLEIRELSAIQRSAATSKLNCAQVELKRLQNEYNKAKEDSLNSRKISQAINIGIHDDYDDDYEDVSISHDQKQRLLDNSERIERTGNRLQEGYRIALETETLGAQVLGDLHHQRETIHTSRARLRETNAELGRASRTLNSMLMRAMRQKAILYTVGGCFLVAVAVSVYLTLSSNARKV
;
A
#
# COMPACT_ATOMS: atom_id res chain seq x y z
N MET A 1 -11.29 12.60 11.41
CA MET A 1 -10.63 11.43 10.80
C MET A 1 -10.75 11.56 9.30
N SER A 2 -9.62 11.48 8.59
CA SER A 2 -9.66 11.35 7.14
C SER A 2 -10.13 9.94 6.75
N LEU A 3 -10.66 9.78 5.55
CA LEU A 3 -11.12 8.48 5.05
C LEU A 3 -9.98 7.45 5.04
N LEU A 4 -8.77 7.88 4.67
CA LEU A 4 -7.53 7.11 4.78
C LEU A 4 -7.28 6.55 6.20
N GLU A 5 -7.40 7.40 7.22
CA GLU A 5 -7.15 7.02 8.62
C GLU A 5 -8.19 6.02 9.13
N GLN A 6 -9.43 6.15 8.65
CA GLN A 6 -10.49 5.20 8.95
C GLN A 6 -10.22 3.82 8.33
N TYR A 7 -9.75 3.76 7.07
CA TYR A 7 -9.35 2.50 6.44
C TYR A 7 -8.11 1.88 7.09
N GLU A 8 -7.11 2.69 7.45
CA GLU A 8 -5.94 2.20 8.21
C GLU A 8 -6.36 1.56 9.54
N GLN A 9 -7.30 2.19 10.27
CA GLN A 9 -7.78 1.66 11.54
C GLN A 9 -8.61 0.38 11.37
N GLN A 10 -9.48 0.32 10.36
CA GLN A 10 -10.26 -0.88 10.05
C GLN A 10 -9.35 -2.05 9.69
N TYR A 11 -8.37 -1.82 8.81
CA TYR A 11 -7.39 -2.82 8.42
C TYR A 11 -6.58 -3.33 9.64
N ALA A 12 -6.12 -2.44 10.51
CA ALA A 12 -5.37 -2.83 11.70
C ALA A 12 -6.20 -3.70 12.66
N THR A 13 -7.49 -3.39 12.81
CA THR A 13 -8.42 -4.17 13.65
C THR A 13 -8.63 -5.56 13.06
N LEU A 14 -8.83 -5.64 11.74
CA LEU A 14 -9.05 -6.88 11.02
C LEU A 14 -7.83 -7.80 11.06
N ILE A 15 -6.61 -7.27 10.88
CA ILE A 15 -5.37 -8.05 11.01
C ILE A 15 -5.19 -8.61 12.43
N ALA A 16 -5.51 -7.82 13.46
CA ALA A 16 -5.45 -8.30 14.84
C ALA A 16 -6.44 -9.45 15.09
N GLU A 17 -7.66 -9.33 14.56
CA GLU A 17 -8.68 -10.37 14.66
C GLU A 17 -8.26 -11.66 13.93
N ILE A 18 -7.79 -11.56 12.68
CA ILE A 18 -7.27 -12.71 11.91
C ILE A 18 -6.12 -13.39 12.66
N THR A 19 -5.18 -12.61 13.22
CA THR A 19 -4.03 -13.16 13.97
C THR A 19 -4.48 -13.98 15.17
N ILE A 20 -5.45 -13.48 15.94
CA ILE A 20 -6.01 -14.18 17.10
C ILE A 20 -6.71 -15.47 16.66
N GLN A 21 -7.52 -15.40 15.60
CA GLN A 21 -8.27 -16.54 15.08
C GLN A 21 -7.35 -17.63 14.53
N ILE A 22 -6.26 -17.28 13.83
CA ILE A 22 -5.23 -18.24 13.39
C ILE A 22 -4.66 -19.00 14.59
N GLY A 23 -4.37 -18.31 15.71
CA GLY A 23 -3.91 -18.95 16.94
C GLY A 23 -4.94 -19.92 17.54
N GLN A 24 -6.23 -19.64 17.38
CA GLN A 24 -7.32 -20.48 17.87
C GLN A 24 -7.58 -21.73 17.00
N ILE A 25 -7.16 -21.75 15.73
CA ILE A 25 -7.29 -22.94 14.85
C ILE A 25 -6.64 -24.17 15.48
N VAL A 26 -5.55 -24.01 16.22
CA VAL A 26 -4.84 -25.13 16.85
C VAL A 26 -5.61 -25.69 18.05
N LEU A 27 -6.44 -24.87 18.70
CA LEU A 27 -7.09 -25.15 19.99
C LEU A 27 -8.53 -25.68 19.87
N VAL A 28 -9.25 -25.29 18.81
CA VAL A 28 -10.69 -25.58 18.68
C VAL A 28 -10.94 -26.90 17.93
N SER A 29 -11.98 -27.64 18.32
CA SER A 29 -12.40 -28.89 17.65
C SER A 29 -13.22 -28.63 16.37
N GLU A 30 -14.13 -27.66 16.41
CA GLU A 30 -14.98 -27.22 15.29
C GLU A 30 -14.32 -26.11 14.47
N ARG A 31 -13.30 -26.50 13.69
CA ARG A 31 -12.43 -25.55 12.97
C ARG A 31 -12.96 -25.10 11.61
N LYS A 32 -13.95 -25.79 11.05
CA LYS A 32 -14.46 -25.49 9.70
C LYS A 32 -15.11 -24.11 9.64
N GLU A 33 -15.87 -23.74 10.66
CA GLU A 33 -16.55 -22.44 10.73
C GLU A 33 -15.53 -21.30 10.95
N LEU A 34 -14.56 -21.50 11.84
CA LEU A 34 -13.45 -20.56 12.02
C LEU A 34 -12.61 -20.36 10.75
N CYS A 35 -12.28 -21.42 10.02
CA CYS A 35 -11.57 -21.30 8.75
C CYS A 35 -12.39 -20.51 7.72
N ALA A 36 -13.71 -20.74 7.63
CA ALA A 36 -14.57 -19.99 6.72
C ALA A 36 -14.67 -18.51 7.11
N LYS A 37 -14.68 -18.20 8.41
CA LYS A 37 -14.64 -16.82 8.93
C LYS A 37 -13.33 -16.13 8.54
N ILE A 38 -12.19 -16.79 8.78
CA ILE A 38 -10.86 -16.27 8.42
C ILE A 38 -10.73 -16.07 6.90
N ASP A 39 -11.24 -17.01 6.08
CA ASP A 39 -11.26 -16.88 4.63
C ASP A 39 -12.01 -15.60 4.18
N GLY A 40 -13.13 -15.27 4.85
CA GLY A 40 -13.89 -14.04 4.62
C GLY A 40 -13.16 -12.78 5.08
N GLU A 41 -12.59 -12.77 6.28
CA GLU A 41 -11.84 -11.64 6.84
C GLU A 41 -10.58 -11.32 6.03
N ILE A 42 -9.92 -12.35 5.47
CA ILE A 42 -8.78 -12.16 4.57
C ILE A 42 -9.19 -11.44 3.28
N LEU A 43 -10.36 -11.76 2.72
CA LEU A 43 -10.88 -11.08 1.53
C LEU A 43 -11.23 -9.63 1.83
N GLU A 44 -11.89 -9.36 2.96
CA GLU A 44 -12.19 -8.00 3.41
C GLU A 44 -10.91 -7.18 3.64
N ALA A 45 -9.85 -7.80 4.18
CA ALA A 45 -8.55 -7.15 4.32
C ALA A 45 -7.89 -6.83 2.97
N GLN A 46 -8.08 -7.67 1.95
CA GLN A 46 -7.62 -7.37 0.59
C GLN A 46 -8.39 -6.19 -0.02
N GLU A 47 -9.71 -6.15 0.12
CA GLU A 47 -10.54 -5.03 -0.34
C GLU A 47 -10.14 -3.71 0.32
N LEU A 48 -9.89 -3.71 1.63
CA LEU A 48 -9.42 -2.53 2.36
C LEU A 48 -8.05 -2.04 1.86
N LEU A 49 -7.13 -2.93 1.51
CA LEU A 49 -5.85 -2.55 0.91
C LEU A 49 -6.02 -1.94 -0.49
N GLU A 50 -6.96 -2.43 -1.28
CA GLU A 50 -7.29 -1.84 -2.58
C GLU A 50 -7.87 -0.43 -2.43
N LEU A 51 -8.81 -0.25 -1.49
CA LEU A 51 -9.40 1.06 -1.14
C LEU A 51 -8.33 2.05 -0.66
N LEU A 52 -7.43 1.62 0.24
CA LEU A 52 -6.26 2.40 0.65
C LEU A 52 -5.38 2.78 -0.53
N GLY A 53 -5.12 1.84 -1.46
CA GLY A 53 -4.34 2.09 -2.67
C GLY A 53 -4.96 3.13 -3.60
N LEU A 54 -6.29 3.19 -3.67
CA LEU A 54 -7.01 4.23 -4.43
C LEU A 54 -6.92 5.59 -3.75
N GLU A 55 -7.19 5.65 -2.44
CA GLU A 55 -7.13 6.89 -1.66
C GLU A 55 -5.72 7.52 -1.67
N ILE A 56 -4.67 6.69 -1.57
CA ILE A 56 -3.26 7.13 -1.62
C ILE A 56 -2.92 7.84 -2.95
N ARG A 57 -3.61 7.52 -4.06
CA ARG A 57 -3.37 8.18 -5.35
C ARG A 57 -3.82 9.64 -5.35
N GLU A 58 -4.81 9.99 -4.54
CA GLU A 58 -5.34 11.35 -4.43
C GLU A 58 -4.46 12.27 -3.58
N LEU A 59 -3.55 11.71 -2.78
CA LEU A 59 -2.63 12.48 -1.92
C LEU A 59 -1.51 13.17 -2.70
N SER A 60 -0.96 14.23 -2.09
CA SER A 60 0.20 14.98 -2.61
C SER A 60 1.45 14.09 -2.75
N ALA A 61 2.37 14.44 -3.65
CA ALA A 61 3.54 13.60 -3.98
C ALA A 61 4.42 13.24 -2.77
N ILE A 62 4.51 14.11 -1.75
CA ILE A 62 5.29 13.88 -0.54
C ILE A 62 4.57 12.89 0.41
N GLN A 63 3.27 13.08 0.62
CA GLN A 63 2.48 12.19 1.49
C GLN A 63 2.26 10.82 0.85
N ARG A 64 2.14 10.78 -0.48
CA ARG A 64 1.99 9.56 -1.27
C ARG A 64 3.17 8.60 -1.05
N SER A 65 4.41 9.08 -1.07
CA SER A 65 5.58 8.23 -0.84
C SER A 65 5.54 7.51 0.51
N ALA A 66 5.25 8.24 1.59
CA ALA A 66 5.16 7.64 2.92
C ALA A 66 3.98 6.65 3.02
N ALA A 67 2.82 7.01 2.47
CA ALA A 67 1.63 6.16 2.50
C ALA A 67 1.77 4.90 1.62
N THR A 68 2.40 5.00 0.44
CA THR A 68 2.69 3.86 -0.43
C THR A 68 3.66 2.87 0.25
N SER A 69 4.67 3.36 0.97
CA SER A 69 5.54 2.48 1.75
C SER A 69 4.76 1.70 2.82
N LYS A 70 3.83 2.36 3.53
CA LYS A 70 2.97 1.69 4.52
C LYS A 70 2.05 0.65 3.86
N LEU A 71 1.45 0.99 2.72
CA LEU A 71 0.60 0.07 1.95
C LEU A 71 1.37 -1.18 1.55
N ASN A 72 2.60 -1.03 1.07
CA ASN A 72 3.45 -2.16 0.71
C ASN A 72 3.76 -3.04 1.92
N CYS A 73 4.09 -2.44 3.08
CA CYS A 73 4.29 -3.21 4.32
C CYS A 73 3.02 -3.99 4.72
N ALA A 74 1.85 -3.36 4.63
CA ALA A 74 0.57 -3.99 4.95
C ALA A 74 0.25 -5.16 3.96
N GLN A 75 0.54 -4.99 2.67
CA GLN A 75 0.41 -6.08 1.70
C GLN A 75 1.31 -7.29 2.03
N VAL A 76 2.54 -7.03 2.46
CA VAL A 76 3.47 -8.08 2.91
C VAL A 76 2.96 -8.77 4.16
N GLU A 77 2.48 -8.01 5.14
CA GLU A 77 1.92 -8.55 6.37
C GLU A 77 0.71 -9.45 6.10
N LEU A 78 -0.22 -9.01 5.24
CA LEU A 78 -1.38 -9.82 4.88
C LEU A 78 -0.98 -11.14 4.20
N LYS A 79 0.00 -11.12 3.29
CA LYS A 79 0.55 -12.33 2.66
C LYS A 79 1.18 -13.27 3.68
N ARG A 80 1.91 -12.74 4.65
CA ARG A 80 2.48 -13.53 5.76
C ARG A 80 1.37 -14.20 6.58
N LEU A 81 0.32 -13.47 6.94
CA LEU A 81 -0.84 -14.03 7.66
C LEU A 81 -1.55 -15.11 6.84
N GLN A 82 -1.73 -14.92 5.53
CA GLN A 82 -2.30 -15.94 4.64
C GLN A 82 -1.49 -17.24 4.66
N ASN A 83 -0.16 -17.13 4.61
CA ASN A 83 0.72 -18.30 4.69
C ASN A 83 0.64 -18.98 6.06
N GLU A 84 0.60 -18.23 7.16
CA GLU A 84 0.43 -18.77 8.51
C GLU A 84 -0.92 -19.47 8.68
N TYR A 85 -2.00 -18.88 8.15
CA TYR A 85 -3.32 -19.49 8.13
C TYR A 85 -3.34 -20.80 7.34
N ASN A 86 -2.79 -20.81 6.11
CA ASN A 86 -2.74 -22.01 5.28
C ASN A 86 -1.95 -23.13 5.96
N LYS A 87 -0.84 -22.80 6.61
CA LYS A 87 -0.04 -23.74 7.39
C LYS A 87 -0.80 -24.28 8.60
N ALA A 88 -1.45 -23.41 9.37
CA ALA A 88 -2.28 -23.84 10.51
C ALA A 88 -3.44 -24.75 10.06
N LYS A 89 -4.05 -24.44 8.90
CA LYS A 89 -5.09 -25.24 8.27
C LYS A 89 -4.56 -26.63 7.87
N GLU A 90 -3.39 -26.69 7.24
CA GLU A 90 -2.75 -27.95 6.80
C GLU A 90 -2.27 -28.81 7.99
N ASP A 91 -1.60 -28.22 8.98
CA ASP A 91 -1.18 -28.91 10.21
C ASP A 91 -2.40 -29.55 10.93
N SER A 92 -3.54 -28.87 10.92
CA SER A 92 -4.80 -29.39 11.49
C SER A 92 -5.39 -30.57 10.71
N LEU A 93 -5.19 -30.60 9.39
CA LEU A 93 -5.63 -31.66 8.49
C LEU A 93 -4.76 -32.91 8.66
N ASN A 94 -3.44 -32.71 8.74
CA ASN A 94 -2.48 -33.78 8.96
C ASN A 94 -2.63 -34.41 10.35
N SER A 95 -2.88 -33.60 11.39
CA SER A 95 -3.19 -34.11 12.73
C SER A 95 -4.43 -35.02 12.73
N ARG A 96 -5.52 -34.63 12.05
CA ARG A 96 -6.73 -35.48 11.91
C ARG A 96 -6.47 -36.80 11.19
N LYS A 97 -5.68 -36.79 10.11
CA LYS A 97 -5.31 -38.01 9.38
C LYS A 97 -4.51 -38.98 10.26
N ILE A 98 -3.58 -38.45 11.05
CA ILE A 98 -2.76 -39.24 11.98
C ILE A 98 -3.64 -39.83 13.10
N SER A 99 -4.55 -39.04 13.69
CA SER A 99 -5.48 -39.54 14.71
C SER A 99 -6.40 -40.64 14.16
N GLN A 100 -6.87 -40.49 12.92
CA GLN A 100 -7.74 -41.46 12.27
C GLN A 100 -6.99 -42.73 11.86
N ALA A 101 -5.73 -42.62 11.43
CA ALA A 101 -4.88 -43.78 11.12
C ALA A 101 -4.55 -44.59 12.39
N ILE A 102 -4.26 -43.93 13.51
CA ILE A 102 -4.02 -44.60 14.80
C ILE A 102 -5.29 -45.33 15.27
N ASN A 103 -6.47 -44.74 15.09
CA ASN A 103 -7.73 -45.36 15.52
C ASN A 103 -8.18 -46.54 14.62
N ILE A 104 -7.70 -46.61 13.37
CA ILE A 104 -7.96 -47.73 12.45
C ILE A 104 -6.95 -48.87 12.69
N GLY A 105 -5.72 -48.57 13.11
CA GLY A 105 -4.67 -49.56 13.38
C GLY A 105 -4.81 -50.34 14.70
N ILE A 106 -5.85 -50.10 15.50
CA ILE A 106 -6.07 -50.75 16.81
C ILE A 106 -7.16 -51.85 16.74
N HIS A 107 -7.77 -52.11 15.58
CA HIS A 107 -8.90 -53.06 15.46
C HIS A 107 -8.58 -54.45 14.85
N ASP A 108 -7.31 -54.80 14.64
CA ASP A 108 -6.94 -56.18 14.25
C ASP A 108 -6.47 -56.99 15.46
N ASP A 109 -7.39 -57.81 15.96
CA ASP A 109 -7.25 -59.22 16.39
C ASP A 109 -5.82 -59.76 16.58
N TYR A 110 -5.41 -60.07 17.82
CA TYR A 110 -4.99 -61.42 18.23
C TYR A 110 -4.70 -61.52 19.74
N ASP A 111 -5.42 -62.44 20.37
CA ASP A 111 -5.08 -63.17 21.60
C ASP A 111 -3.97 -64.18 21.25
N ASP A 112 -2.81 -64.16 21.91
CA ASP A 112 -2.09 -65.32 22.48
C ASP A 112 -0.64 -64.94 22.90
N ASP A 113 -0.20 -65.67 23.93
CA ASP A 113 1.04 -65.79 24.70
C ASP A 113 2.41 -65.33 24.10
N TYR A 114 3.37 -65.05 25.01
CA TYR A 114 4.85 -64.95 24.91
C TYR A 114 5.48 -63.68 25.54
N GLU A 115 5.91 -63.85 26.80
CA GLU A 115 6.48 -62.85 27.73
C GLU A 115 7.99 -62.53 27.51
N ASP A 116 8.53 -62.62 26.28
CA ASP A 116 9.99 -62.36 26.02
C ASP A 116 10.28 -61.43 24.82
N VAL A 117 9.26 -60.92 24.13
CA VAL A 117 9.42 -60.06 22.93
C VAL A 117 9.14 -58.57 23.19
N SER A 118 8.65 -58.21 24.39
CA SER A 118 8.22 -56.83 24.71
C SER A 118 9.38 -55.81 24.72
N ILE A 119 10.59 -56.22 25.11
CA ILE A 119 11.77 -55.33 25.19
C ILE A 119 12.25 -54.90 23.79
N SER A 120 12.14 -55.78 22.79
CA SER A 120 12.54 -55.47 21.41
C SER A 120 11.53 -54.57 20.69
N HIS A 121 10.25 -54.67 21.04
CA HIS A 121 9.20 -53.86 20.43
C HIS A 121 9.27 -52.41 20.91
N ASP A 122 9.55 -52.19 22.19
CA ASP A 122 9.67 -50.85 22.76
C ASP A 122 10.90 -50.09 22.22
N GLN A 123 12.03 -50.77 22.01
CA GLN A 123 13.19 -50.18 21.32
C GLN A 123 12.89 -49.81 19.86
N LYS A 124 12.18 -50.68 19.11
CA LYS A 124 11.77 -50.42 17.73
C LYS A 124 10.80 -49.23 17.66
N GLN A 125 9.85 -49.14 18.58
CA GLN A 125 8.92 -48.03 18.71
C GLN A 125 9.65 -46.70 18.94
N ARG A 126 10.65 -46.69 19.82
CA ARG A 126 11.48 -45.50 20.11
C ARG A 126 12.34 -45.04 18.94
N LEU A 127 12.83 -45.98 18.13
CA LEU A 127 13.57 -45.69 16.90
C LEU A 127 12.65 -45.13 15.80
N LEU A 128 11.45 -45.68 15.65
CA LEU A 128 10.42 -45.16 14.73
C LEU A 128 9.98 -43.74 15.13
N ASP A 129 9.73 -43.50 16.41
CA ASP A 129 9.36 -42.17 16.93
C ASP A 129 10.51 -41.14 16.76
N ASN A 130 11.77 -41.58 16.95
CA ASN A 130 12.93 -40.74 16.61
C ASN A 130 13.01 -40.46 15.11
N SER A 131 12.76 -41.46 14.27
CA SER A 131 12.77 -41.29 12.81
C SER A 131 11.68 -40.32 12.35
N GLU A 132 10.46 -40.44 12.87
CA GLU A 132 9.34 -39.52 12.58
C GLU A 132 9.67 -38.10 13.07
N ARG A 133 10.24 -37.95 14.27
CA ARG A 133 10.70 -36.64 14.76
C ARG A 133 11.78 -36.03 13.87
N ILE A 134 12.74 -36.81 13.42
CA ILE A 134 13.80 -36.34 12.50
C ILE A 134 13.19 -35.91 11.18
N GLU A 135 12.31 -36.72 10.59
CA GLU A 135 11.63 -36.39 9.33
C GLU A 135 10.79 -35.12 9.46
N ARG A 136 9.98 -35.00 10.52
CA ARG A 136 9.20 -33.79 10.81
C ARG A 136 10.09 -32.56 11.02
N THR A 137 11.25 -32.74 11.65
CA THR A 137 12.22 -31.65 11.88
C THR A 137 12.90 -31.24 10.57
N GLY A 138 13.25 -32.20 9.72
CA GLY A 138 13.78 -31.97 8.37
C GLY A 138 12.79 -31.20 7.50
N ASN A 139 11.53 -31.62 7.47
CA ASN A 139 10.47 -30.93 6.73
C ASN A 139 10.26 -29.49 7.25
N ARG A 140 10.27 -29.28 8.56
CA ARG A 140 10.18 -27.93 9.16
C ARG A 140 11.38 -27.06 8.85
N LEU A 141 12.59 -27.62 8.81
CA LEU A 141 13.80 -26.90 8.47
C LEU A 141 13.80 -26.49 6.99
N GLN A 142 13.45 -27.42 6.10
CA GLN A 142 13.33 -27.17 4.66
C GLN A 142 12.27 -26.10 4.38
N GLU A 143 11.15 -26.15 5.08
CA GLU A 143 10.10 -25.15 4.98
C GLU A 143 10.55 -23.79 5.53
N GLY A 144 11.23 -23.76 6.68
CA GLY A 144 11.81 -22.54 7.23
C GLY A 144 12.83 -21.90 6.28
N TYR A 145 13.65 -22.71 5.61
CA TYR A 145 14.59 -22.26 4.59
C TYR A 145 13.89 -21.67 3.37
N ARG A 146 12.82 -22.31 2.88
CA ARG A 146 11.99 -21.80 1.79
C ARG A 146 11.38 -20.44 2.12
N ILE A 147 10.79 -20.31 3.31
CA ILE A 147 10.19 -19.05 3.77
C ILE A 147 11.25 -17.96 3.94
N ALA A 148 12.44 -18.29 4.44
CA ALA A 148 13.54 -17.35 4.58
C ALA A 148 14.00 -16.79 3.22
N LEU A 149 14.14 -17.65 2.20
CA LEU A 149 14.47 -17.23 0.84
C LEU A 149 13.37 -16.38 0.19
N GLU A 150 12.10 -16.74 0.40
CA GLU A 150 10.97 -15.94 -0.09
C GLU A 150 10.96 -14.56 0.59
N THR A 151 11.28 -14.51 1.88
CA THR A 151 11.39 -13.25 2.64
C THR A 151 12.58 -12.41 2.17
N GLU A 152 13.72 -13.03 1.83
CA GLU A 152 14.88 -12.33 1.27
C GLU A 152 14.55 -11.71 -0.09
N THR A 153 13.90 -12.47 -0.98
CA THR A 153 13.51 -11.97 -2.31
C THR A 153 12.49 -10.82 -2.21
N LEU A 154 11.51 -10.95 -1.32
CA LEU A 154 10.54 -9.90 -1.03
C LEU A 154 11.21 -8.64 -0.45
N GLY A 155 12.14 -8.81 0.51
CA GLY A 155 12.90 -7.71 1.09
C GLY A 155 13.76 -6.99 0.05
N ALA A 156 14.40 -7.74 -0.86
CA ALA A 156 15.16 -7.19 -1.97
C ALA A 156 14.26 -6.39 -2.94
N GLN A 157 13.06 -6.90 -3.24
CA GLN A 157 12.08 -6.19 -4.06
C GLN A 157 11.65 -4.87 -3.40
N VAL A 158 11.33 -4.88 -2.10
CA VAL A 158 10.95 -3.68 -1.35
C VAL A 158 12.08 -2.65 -1.34
N LEU A 159 13.33 -3.07 -1.15
CA LEU A 159 14.49 -2.18 -1.24
C LEU A 159 14.65 -1.58 -2.64
N GLY A 160 14.41 -2.38 -3.69
CA GLY A 160 14.37 -1.91 -5.07
C GLY A 160 13.30 -0.85 -5.31
N ASP A 161 12.08 -1.08 -4.84
CA ASP A 161 10.96 -0.15 -4.97
C ASP A 161 11.22 1.15 -4.21
N LEU A 162 11.76 1.08 -3.00
CA LEU A 162 12.17 2.27 -2.23
C LEU A 162 13.26 3.06 -2.94
N HIS A 163 14.22 2.39 -3.56
CA HIS A 163 15.26 3.04 -4.36
C HIS A 163 14.66 3.76 -5.57
N HIS A 164 13.77 3.09 -6.31
CA HIS A 164 13.10 3.67 -7.46
C HIS A 164 12.20 4.86 -7.08
N GLN A 165 11.48 4.76 -5.96
CA GLN A 165 10.70 5.87 -5.41
C GLN A 165 11.59 7.05 -5.02
N ARG A 166 12.75 6.80 -4.38
CA ARG A 166 13.71 7.85 -4.04
C ARG A 166 14.19 8.58 -5.29
N GLU A 167 14.54 7.86 -6.34
CA GLU A 167 14.98 8.44 -7.61
C GLU A 167 13.88 9.24 -8.30
N THR A 168 12.65 8.72 -8.28
CA THR A 168 11.47 9.44 -8.78
C THR A 168 11.26 10.75 -8.03
N ILE A 169 11.31 10.74 -6.69
CA ILE A 169 11.21 11.96 -5.86
C ILE A 169 12.34 12.94 -6.19
N HIS A 170 13.56 12.45 -6.38
CA HIS A 170 14.70 13.29 -6.72
C HIS A 170 14.52 13.96 -8.09
N THR A 171 14.03 13.21 -9.07
CA THR A 171 13.73 13.68 -10.42
C THR A 171 12.59 14.68 -10.43
N SER A 172 11.49 14.41 -9.71
CA SER A 172 10.37 15.34 -9.57
C SER A 172 10.79 16.64 -8.89
N ARG A 173 11.65 16.58 -7.85
CA ARG A 173 12.21 17.78 -7.21
C ARG A 173 13.10 18.59 -8.16
N ALA A 174 13.93 17.92 -8.96
CA ALA A 174 14.76 18.58 -9.96
C ALA A 174 13.89 19.30 -11.01
N ARG A 175 12.88 18.61 -11.55
CA ARG A 175 11.91 19.18 -12.50
C ARG A 175 11.14 20.35 -11.90
N LEU A 176 10.66 20.25 -10.66
CA LEU A 176 9.97 21.36 -10.00
C LEU A 176 10.87 22.60 -9.82
N ARG A 177 12.15 22.40 -9.48
CA ARG A 177 13.11 23.49 -9.37
C ARG A 177 13.41 24.15 -10.72
N GLU A 178 13.47 23.35 -11.79
CA GLU A 178 13.62 23.84 -13.16
C GLU A 178 12.38 24.60 -13.62
N THR A 179 11.18 24.04 -13.44
CA THR A 179 9.90 24.71 -13.74
C THR A 179 9.76 26.02 -12.96
N ASN A 180 10.19 26.08 -11.70
CA ASN A 180 10.15 27.32 -10.91
C ASN A 180 11.11 28.39 -11.46
N ALA A 181 12.28 27.98 -11.95
CA ALA A 181 13.22 28.89 -12.63
C ALA A 181 12.66 29.39 -13.98
N GLU A 182 11.99 28.53 -14.74
CA GLU A 182 11.29 28.90 -15.97
C GLU A 182 10.10 29.83 -15.70
N LEU A 183 9.33 29.58 -14.65
CA LEU A 183 8.25 30.46 -14.20
C LEU A 183 8.77 31.85 -13.86
N GLY A 184 9.91 31.95 -13.19
CA GLY A 184 10.58 33.22 -12.90
C GLY A 184 11.00 33.97 -14.17
N ARG A 185 11.50 33.26 -15.19
CA ARG A 185 11.85 33.84 -16.50
C ARG A 185 10.61 34.28 -17.27
N ALA A 186 9.56 33.45 -17.31
CA ALA A 186 8.29 33.76 -17.95
C ALA A 186 7.58 34.94 -17.28
N SER A 187 7.60 35.01 -15.94
CA SER A 187 7.08 36.16 -15.19
C SER A 187 7.82 37.44 -15.55
N ARG A 188 9.15 37.39 -15.68
CA ARG A 188 9.96 38.55 -16.07
C ARG A 188 9.69 39.00 -17.50
N THR A 189 9.53 38.07 -18.46
CA THR A 189 9.20 38.42 -19.85
C THR A 189 7.77 38.95 -19.97
N LEU A 190 6.80 38.34 -19.28
CA LEU A 190 5.41 38.81 -19.22
C LEU A 190 5.33 40.21 -18.61
N ASN A 191 6.03 40.48 -17.50
CA ASN A 191 6.02 41.80 -16.88
C ASN A 191 6.65 42.86 -17.81
N SER A 192 7.70 42.49 -18.56
CA SER A 192 8.26 43.34 -19.62
C SER A 192 7.23 43.62 -20.74
N MET A 193 6.50 42.61 -21.20
CA MET A 193 5.45 42.78 -22.22
C MET A 193 4.29 43.64 -21.71
N LEU A 194 3.87 43.44 -20.46
CA LEU A 194 2.83 44.21 -19.79
C LEU A 194 3.23 45.69 -19.70
N MET A 195 4.46 45.97 -19.27
CA MET A 195 4.96 47.33 -19.12
C MET A 195 5.08 48.06 -20.47
N ARG A 196 5.47 47.33 -21.54
CA ARG A 196 5.45 47.85 -22.93
C ARG A 196 4.03 48.16 -23.40
N ALA A 197 3.07 47.26 -23.15
CA ALA A 197 1.66 47.47 -23.50
C ALA A 197 1.04 48.66 -22.76
N MET A 198 1.35 48.83 -21.48
CA MET A 198 0.92 49.99 -20.68
C MET A 198 1.46 51.31 -21.26
N ARG A 199 2.73 51.33 -21.69
CA ARG A 199 3.33 52.51 -22.32
C ARG A 199 2.63 52.89 -23.63
N GLN A 200 2.32 51.90 -24.48
CA GLN A 200 1.59 52.14 -25.73
C GLN A 200 0.19 52.69 -25.49
N LYS A 201 -0.55 52.12 -24.51
CA LYS A 201 -1.87 52.63 -24.12
C LYS A 201 -1.80 54.06 -23.56
N ALA A 202 -0.82 54.37 -22.73
CA ALA A 202 -0.64 55.72 -22.19
C ALA A 202 -0.43 56.76 -23.31
N ILE A 203 0.43 56.47 -24.29
CA ILE A 203 0.65 57.36 -25.44
C ILE A 203 -0.66 57.58 -26.22
N LEU A 204 -1.41 56.51 -26.50
CA LEU A 204 -2.69 56.57 -27.22
C LEU A 204 -3.69 57.49 -26.49
N TYR A 205 -3.88 57.31 -25.18
CA TYR A 205 -4.80 58.15 -24.40
C TYR A 205 -4.34 59.61 -24.33
N THR A 206 -3.04 59.86 -24.23
CA THR A 206 -2.50 61.22 -24.18
C THR A 206 -2.74 61.95 -25.51
N VAL A 207 -2.48 61.31 -26.65
CA VAL A 207 -2.71 61.88 -27.98
C VAL A 207 -4.20 62.10 -28.25
N GLY A 208 -5.04 61.11 -27.92
CA GLY A 208 -6.50 61.22 -28.07
C GLY A 208 -7.10 62.33 -27.22
N GLY A 209 -6.64 62.48 -25.97
CA GLY A 209 -7.05 63.58 -25.10
C GLY A 209 -6.63 64.96 -25.63
N CYS A 210 -5.39 65.08 -26.14
CA CYS A 210 -4.91 66.32 -26.75
C CYS A 210 -5.75 66.73 -27.97
N PHE A 211 -6.13 65.75 -28.80
CA PHE A 211 -7.03 65.99 -29.94
C PHE A 211 -8.42 66.48 -29.50
N LEU A 212 -9.01 65.86 -28.48
CA LEU A 212 -10.30 66.29 -27.92
C LEU A 212 -10.25 67.71 -27.38
N VAL A 213 -9.19 68.07 -26.66
CA VAL A 213 -9.00 69.44 -26.15
C VAL A 213 -8.89 70.44 -27.30
N ALA A 214 -8.11 70.13 -28.34
CA ALA A 214 -7.97 71.01 -29.49
C ALA A 214 -9.32 71.26 -30.20
N VAL A 215 -10.12 70.20 -30.39
CA VAL A 215 -11.46 70.32 -30.98
C VAL A 215 -12.38 71.16 -30.09
N ALA A 216 -12.39 70.92 -28.78
CA ALA A 216 -13.21 71.69 -27.83
C ALA A 216 -12.83 73.18 -27.84
N VAL A 217 -11.53 73.50 -27.88
CA VAL A 217 -11.04 74.88 -27.97
C VAL A 217 -11.45 75.52 -29.29
N SER A 218 -11.28 74.83 -30.43
CA SER A 218 -11.73 75.35 -31.73
C SER A 218 -13.23 75.65 -31.76
N VAL A 219 -14.07 74.76 -31.21
CA VAL A 219 -15.52 74.99 -31.12
C VAL A 219 -15.83 76.17 -30.20
N TYR A 220 -15.20 76.25 -29.03
CA TYR A 220 -15.39 77.35 -28.08
C TYR A 220 -14.99 78.71 -28.68
N LEU A 221 -13.86 78.79 -29.38
CA LEU A 221 -13.42 79.99 -30.07
C LEU A 221 -14.36 80.37 -31.22
N THR A 222 -14.87 79.39 -31.96
CA THR A 222 -15.83 79.65 -33.04
C THR A 222 -17.16 80.17 -32.49
N LEU A 223 -17.69 79.55 -31.44
CA LEU A 223 -18.96 79.96 -30.82
C LEU A 223 -18.84 81.34 -30.15
N SER A 224 -17.75 81.59 -29.41
CA SER A 224 -17.49 82.89 -28.78
C SER A 224 -17.17 84.00 -29.80
N SER A 225 -16.50 83.68 -30.91
CA SER A 225 -16.30 84.62 -32.01
C SER A 225 -17.62 84.96 -32.72
N ASN A 226 -18.54 84.00 -32.84
CA ASN A 226 -19.83 84.24 -33.48
C ASN A 226 -20.75 85.08 -32.57
N ALA A 227 -20.71 84.83 -31.25
CA ALA A 227 -21.43 85.63 -30.26
C ALA A 227 -20.92 87.08 -30.15
N ARG A 228 -19.68 87.37 -30.60
CA ARG A 228 -19.11 88.72 -30.61
C ARG A 228 -19.41 89.50 -31.91
N LYS A 229 -20.02 88.84 -32.90
CA LYS A 229 -20.39 89.41 -34.22
C LYS A 229 -21.88 89.75 -34.35
N VAL A 230 -22.70 89.40 -33.35
CA VAL A 230 -24.10 89.82 -33.19
C VAL A 230 -24.14 90.99 -32.23
#